data_AF-A0AAV5IQI4-F1
#
_entry.id   AF-A0AAV5IQI4-F1
#
_cell.length_a   1.000
_cell.length_b   1.000
_cell.length_c   1.000
_cell.angle_alpha   90.00
_cell.angle_beta   90.00
_cell.angle_gamma   90.00
#
_symmetry.space_group_name_H-M   'P 1'
#
loop_
_entity.id
_entity.type
_entity.pdbx_description
1 polymer ?
#
loop_
_entity_poly.entity_id
_entity_poly.type
_entity_poly.pdbx_seq_one_letter_code
_entity_poly.pdbx_strand_id
1 'polypeptide(L)'
;MAARLSEFVVSSEGQLSIQKQNPYPPEVIESSITQESDALESMWTGAIHIPFMLEKAIEPVTLQVPSKGYHVDAIAQKIGLPDAKRLLASRYSETFIW
;
A
#
# COMPACT_ATOMS: atom_id res chain seq x y z
N MET A 1 -17.93 -6.46 6.95
CA MET A 1 -18.26 -5.25 7.72
C MET A 1 -18.51 -4.05 6.81
N ALA A 2 -17.59 -3.73 5.89
CA ALA A 2 -17.77 -2.64 4.91
C ALA A 2 -19.04 -2.77 4.05
N ALA A 3 -19.37 -3.98 3.57
CA ALA A 3 -20.60 -4.23 2.81
C ALA A 3 -21.92 -3.93 3.57
N ARG A 4 -21.87 -3.70 4.89
CA ARG A 4 -23.03 -3.27 5.69
C ARG A 4 -23.16 -1.75 5.78
N LEU A 5 -22.18 -1.00 5.25
CA LEU A 5 -22.08 0.46 5.30
C LEU A 5 -22.13 1.07 3.89
N SER A 6 -22.91 0.47 3.00
CA SER A 6 -22.97 0.81 1.57
C SER A 6 -23.40 2.25 1.28
N GLU A 7 -23.99 2.94 2.26
CA GLU A 7 -24.35 4.37 2.20
C GLU A 7 -23.15 5.31 2.42
N PHE A 8 -22.01 4.79 2.90
CA PHE A 8 -20.82 5.58 3.19
C PHE A 8 -19.59 5.12 2.42
N VAL A 9 -19.49 3.81 2.16
CA VAL A 9 -18.32 3.19 1.54
C VAL A 9 -18.70 2.28 0.38
N VAL A 10 -17.83 2.26 -0.61
CA VAL A 10 -17.87 1.37 -1.77
C VAL A 10 -16.75 0.36 -1.64
N SER A 11 -17.07 -0.90 -1.88
CA SER A 11 -16.11 -1.99 -2.02
C SER A 11 -16.45 -2.78 -3.28
N SER A 12 -15.44 -3.13 -4.09
CA SER A 12 -15.65 -4.07 -5.19
C SER A 12 -15.63 -5.50 -4.67
N GLU A 13 -16.55 -6.33 -5.15
CA GLU A 13 -16.54 -7.76 -4.86
C GLU A 13 -15.19 -8.37 -5.25
N GLY A 14 -14.62 -9.20 -4.36
CA GLY A 14 -13.31 -9.83 -4.56
C GLY A 14 -12.08 -8.92 -4.41
N GLN A 15 -12.24 -7.65 -4.04
CA GLN A 15 -11.12 -6.72 -3.77
C GLN A 15 -11.05 -6.34 -2.28
N LEU A 16 -9.83 -6.18 -1.75
CA LEU A 16 -9.61 -5.70 -0.38
C LEU A 16 -9.46 -4.17 -0.32
N SER A 17 -10.12 -3.43 -1.21
CA SER A 17 -10.19 -1.97 -1.15
C SER A 17 -11.50 -1.48 -0.57
N ILE A 18 -11.42 -0.37 0.16
CA ILE A 18 -12.56 0.42 0.58
C ILE A 18 -12.35 1.84 0.04
N GLN A 19 -13.40 2.41 -0.55
CA GLN A 19 -13.41 3.78 -1.01
C GLN A 19 -14.61 4.51 -0.40
N LYS A 20 -14.48 5.83 -0.18
CA LYS A 20 -15.62 6.65 0.23
C LYS A 20 -16.63 6.76 -0.92
N GLN A 21 -17.92 6.62 -0.62
CA GLN A 21 -18.98 6.73 -1.63
C GLN A 21 -19.06 8.15 -2.22
N ASN A 22 -19.05 9.16 -1.35
CA ASN A 22 -19.10 10.56 -1.74
C ASN A 22 -17.70 11.20 -1.59
N PRO A 23 -17.30 12.13 -2.46
CA PRO A 23 -16.03 12.83 -2.29
C PRO A 23 -15.99 13.62 -0.97
N TYR A 24 -14.80 13.94 -0.49
CA TYR A 24 -14.67 14.88 0.63
C TYR A 24 -15.04 16.30 0.16
N PRO A 25 -15.59 17.14 1.05
CA PRO A 25 -15.82 18.55 0.75
C PRO A 25 -14.51 19.24 0.33
N PRO A 26 -14.54 20.15 -0.67
CA PRO A 26 -13.33 20.80 -1.18
C PRO A 26 -12.50 21.49 -0.10
N GLU A 27 -13.15 22.11 0.89
CA GLU A 27 -12.49 22.86 1.97
C GLU A 27 -11.60 21.96 2.84
N VAL A 28 -12.00 20.69 3.00
CA VAL A 28 -11.23 19.67 3.73
C VAL A 28 -10.02 19.21 2.91
N ILE A 29 -10.15 19.14 1.60
CA ILE A 29 -9.06 18.72 0.70
C ILE A 29 -8.01 19.84 0.63
N GLU A 30 -8.44 21.08 0.42
CA GLU A 30 -7.56 22.26 0.29
C GLU A 30 -6.74 22.52 1.56
N SER A 31 -7.35 22.37 2.74
CA SER A 31 -6.64 22.47 4.01
C SER A 31 -5.58 21.37 4.20
N SER A 32 -5.84 20.17 3.71
CA SER A 32 -4.88 19.04 3.79
C SER A 32 -3.68 19.24 2.87
N ILE A 33 -3.89 19.79 1.66
CA ILE A 33 -2.80 20.09 0.70
C ILE A 33 -1.83 21.13 1.29
N THR A 34 -2.35 22.11 2.02
CA THR A 34 -1.54 23.15 2.66
C THR A 34 -0.66 22.61 3.79
N GLN A 35 -0.98 21.43 4.32
CA GLN A 35 -0.22 20.75 5.39
C GLN A 35 0.71 19.64 4.86
N GLU A 36 0.68 19.32 3.57
CA GLU A 36 1.55 18.31 2.97
C GLU A 36 3.02 18.78 3.07
N SER A 37 3.87 17.95 3.67
CA SER A 37 5.29 18.25 3.81
C SER A 37 5.95 18.25 2.43
N ASP A 38 6.79 19.27 2.16
CA ASP A 38 7.52 19.52 0.90
C ASP A 38 8.57 18.43 0.54
N ALA A 39 8.48 17.23 1.10
CA ALA A 39 9.32 16.09 0.75
C ALA A 39 8.92 15.57 -0.64
N LEU A 40 9.35 16.32 -1.66
CA LEU A 40 9.07 16.06 -3.07
C LEU A 40 9.83 14.84 -3.62
N GLU A 41 10.90 14.41 -2.96
CA GLU A 41 11.73 13.29 -3.42
C GLU A 41 11.18 11.93 -3.00
N SER A 42 11.21 10.99 -3.95
CA SER A 42 10.97 9.57 -3.67
C SER A 42 12.05 9.05 -2.73
N MET A 43 11.64 8.35 -1.67
CA MET A 43 12.55 7.73 -0.72
C MET A 43 12.91 6.31 -1.18
N TRP A 44 14.19 5.95 -1.11
CA TRP A 44 14.62 4.57 -1.33
C TRP A 44 14.67 3.83 0.01
N THR A 45 14.06 2.65 0.06
CA THR A 45 14.10 1.79 1.25
C THR A 45 14.52 0.37 0.87
N GLY A 46 15.29 -0.27 1.75
CA GLY A 46 15.71 -1.65 1.60
C GLY A 46 14.61 -2.61 2.08
N ALA A 47 14.43 -3.72 1.38
CA ALA A 47 13.56 -4.82 1.74
C ALA A 47 14.18 -6.16 1.36
N ILE A 48 13.56 -7.25 1.80
CA ILE A 48 13.98 -8.62 1.49
C ILE A 48 12.86 -9.27 0.67
N HIS A 49 13.21 -9.81 -0.49
CA HIS A 49 12.28 -10.59 -1.30
C HIS A 49 12.49 -12.07 -1.02
N ILE A 50 11.45 -12.71 -0.48
CA ILE A 50 11.43 -14.14 -0.17
C ILE A 50 10.68 -14.84 -1.31
N PRO A 51 11.35 -15.67 -2.12
CA PRO A 51 10.69 -16.36 -3.21
C PRO A 51 9.81 -17.50 -2.69
N PHE A 52 8.78 -17.85 -3.46
CA PHE A 52 7.94 -19.00 -3.16
C PHE A 52 8.65 -20.35 -3.34
N MET A 53 9.63 -20.42 -4.25
CA MET A 53 10.41 -21.63 -4.54
C MET A 53 11.64 -21.71 -3.64
N LEU A 54 11.83 -22.84 -2.96
CA LEU A 54 12.98 -23.07 -2.06
C LEU A 54 14.34 -23.08 -2.78
N GLU A 55 14.33 -23.35 -4.10
CA GLU A 55 15.53 -23.36 -4.94
C GLU A 55 16.04 -21.94 -5.27
N LYS A 56 15.18 -20.92 -5.11
CA LYS A 56 15.55 -19.54 -5.36
C LYS A 56 16.11 -18.91 -4.09
N ALA A 57 17.20 -18.17 -4.25
CA ALA A 57 17.81 -17.43 -3.15
C ALA A 57 16.91 -16.28 -2.69
N ILE A 58 16.94 -16.01 -1.39
CA ILE A 58 16.43 -14.77 -0.82
C ILE A 58 17.32 -13.63 -1.31
N GLU A 59 16.71 -12.56 -1.81
CA GLU A 59 17.43 -11.42 -2.38
C GLU A 59 17.09 -10.10 -1.67
N PRO A 60 18.09 -9.25 -1.37
CA PRO A 60 17.82 -7.89 -0.96
C PRO A 60 17.29 -7.11 -2.17
N VAL A 61 16.24 -6.32 -1.94
CA VAL A 61 15.63 -5.49 -2.95
C VAL A 61 15.51 -4.06 -2.46
N THR A 62 15.64 -3.10 -3.37
CA THR A 62 15.36 -1.70 -3.08
C THR A 62 13.97 -1.36 -3.61
N LEU A 63 13.18 -0.70 -2.77
CA LEU A 63 11.87 -0.16 -3.11
C LEU A 63 11.98 1.35 -3.24
N GLN A 64 11.50 1.88 -4.36
CA GLN A 64 11.31 3.32 -4.52
C GLN A 64 9.93 3.67 -3.97
N VAL A 65 9.89 4.34 -2.83
CA VAL A 65 8.64 4.82 -2.24
C VAL A 65 8.35 6.20 -2.83
N PRO A 66 7.29 6.35 -3.63
CA PRO A 66 6.95 7.64 -4.19
C PRO A 66 6.51 8.60 -3.07
N SER A 67 6.79 9.89 -3.24
CA SER A 67 6.33 10.96 -2.34
C SER A 67 4.81 11.14 -2.37
N LYS A 68 4.16 10.68 -3.46
CA LYS A 68 2.69 10.68 -3.64
C LYS A 68 2.17 9.28 -3.92
N GLY A 69 0.98 8.99 -3.42
CA GLY A 69 0.36 7.67 -3.52
C GLY A 69 0.70 6.76 -2.33
N TYR A 70 0.35 5.48 -2.42
CA TYR A 70 0.55 4.56 -1.31
C TYR A 70 1.86 3.79 -1.48
N HIS A 71 2.68 3.74 -0.42
CA HIS A 71 3.93 2.96 -0.42
C HIS A 71 3.72 1.47 -0.74
N VAL A 72 2.53 0.93 -0.45
CA VAL A 72 2.16 -0.46 -0.78
C VAL A 72 2.06 -0.73 -2.28
N ASP A 73 1.86 0.30 -3.11
CA ASP A 73 1.84 0.17 -4.57
C ASP A 73 3.24 -0.18 -5.11
N ALA A 74 4.29 0.43 -4.53
CA ALA A 74 5.68 0.10 -4.86
C ALA A 74 6.04 -1.35 -4.49
N ILE A 75 5.48 -1.86 -3.39
CA ILE A 75 5.65 -3.26 -3.00
C ILE A 75 4.96 -4.17 -4.02
N ALA A 76 3.69 -3.89 -4.35
CA ALA A 76 2.91 -4.67 -5.31
C ALA A 76 3.61 -4.76 -6.68
N GLN A 77 4.13 -3.63 -7.18
CA GLN A 77 4.92 -3.58 -8.40
C GLN A 77 6.15 -4.47 -8.30
N LYS A 78 6.87 -4.42 -7.17
CA LYS A 78 8.11 -5.20 -6.98
C LYS A 78 7.88 -6.70 -7.00
N ILE A 79 6.77 -7.17 -6.45
CA ILE A 79 6.40 -8.59 -6.40
C ILE A 79 5.53 -9.05 -7.58
N GLY A 80 5.31 -8.18 -8.58
CA GLY A 80 4.56 -8.52 -9.79
C GLY A 80 3.05 -8.66 -9.59
N LEU A 81 2.49 -8.06 -8.55
CA LEU A 81 1.04 -7.97 -8.38
C LEU A 81 0.47 -6.86 -9.26
N PRO A 82 -0.74 -7.04 -9.82
CA PRO A 82 -1.37 -6.02 -10.66
C PRO A 82 -1.81 -4.79 -9.86
N ASP A 83 -2.07 -4.93 -8.56
CA ASP A 83 -2.58 -3.87 -7.69
C ASP A 83 -2.34 -4.22 -6.21
N ALA A 84 -2.11 -3.21 -5.36
CA ALA A 84 -1.79 -3.36 -3.94
C ALA A 84 -2.94 -3.88 -3.07
N LYS A 85 -4.20 -3.83 -3.54
CA LYS A 85 -5.38 -4.39 -2.86
C LYS A 85 -5.32 -5.89 -2.67
N ARG A 86 -4.38 -6.57 -3.32
CA ARG A 86 -4.13 -8.01 -3.17
C ARG A 86 -3.03 -8.31 -2.15
N LEU A 87 -2.36 -7.28 -1.65
CA LEU A 87 -1.30 -7.41 -0.68
C LEU A 87 -1.90 -7.72 0.69
N LEU A 88 -1.30 -8.69 1.36
CA LEU A 88 -1.65 -9.05 2.74
C LEU A 88 -0.50 -8.63 3.65
N ALA A 89 -0.83 -7.95 4.74
CA ALA A 89 0.13 -7.58 5.76
C ALA A 89 0.13 -8.64 6.86
N SER A 90 1.29 -9.22 7.12
CA SER A 90 1.50 -10.13 8.25
C SER A 90 1.97 -9.36 9.49
N ARG A 91 1.49 -9.75 10.66
CA ARG A 91 1.96 -9.24 11.94
C ARG A 91 3.21 -10.03 12.36
N TYR A 92 4.39 -9.59 11.91
CA TYR A 92 5.65 -10.05 12.50
C TYR A 92 6.45 -8.83 12.94
N SER A 93 6.75 -8.76 14.24
CA SER A 93 7.69 -7.81 14.80
C SER A 93 8.92 -8.61 15.27
N GLU A 94 10.02 -8.45 14.53
CA GLU A 94 11.40 -8.60 15.03
C GLU A 94 11.93 -9.98 15.48
N THR A 95 11.45 -11.11 14.96
CA THR A 95 12.26 -12.35 15.02
C THR A 95 12.01 -13.27 13.84
N PHE A 96 12.99 -13.38 12.95
CA PHE A 96 12.98 -14.31 11.82
C PHE A 96 13.53 -15.68 12.28
N ILE A 97 12.67 -16.70 12.24
CA ILE A 97 12.98 -18.14 12.19
C ILE A 97 11.95 -18.65 11.17
N TRP A 98 12.31 -19.17 9.99
CA TRP A 98 13.01 -20.42 9.68
C TRP A 98 13.73 -20.33 8.33
#